data_AF-A0A0C2C004-F1
#
_entry.id   AF-A0A0C2C004-F1
#
_cell.length_a   1.000
_cell.length_b   1.000
_cell.length_c   1.000
_cell.angle_alpha   90.00
_cell.angle_beta   90.00
_cell.angle_gamma   90.00
#
_symmetry.space_group_name_H-M   'P 1'
#
loop_
_entity.id
_entity.type
_entity.pdbx_description
1 polymer ?
#
loop_
_entity_poly.entity_id
_entity_poly.type
_entity_poly.pdbx_seq_one_letter_code
_entity_poly.pdbx_strand_id
1 'polypeptide(L)'
;MIIGGIIGAAGSGVFVDRTKMYEETMKVAMGLAVVFGLIFMQLTLHPNFAPFLAATCILFGIFGLATYPVGLELSAECTFPVSEATSTGLIVLSGQVQSVLYVLIMKQFSRPLQPDRMDIQVCSLDATDTLNQPKDNTQAVMVFSLLAALLVLVLVILFKPVYRRIEAEKENRARIDKEKEARASEQKITLPRENAIQPLNEPQQV
;
A
#
# COMPACT_ATOMS: atom_id res chain seq x y z
N MET A 1 18.28 -1.47 0.95
CA MET A 1 16.88 -1.66 0.57
C MET A 1 16.08 -2.49 1.58
N ILE A 2 16.36 -3.78 1.80
CA ILE A 2 15.51 -4.67 2.63
C ILE A 2 15.34 -4.18 4.08
N ILE A 3 16.44 -3.83 4.76
CA ILE A 3 16.38 -3.34 6.15
C ILE A 3 15.50 -2.09 6.26
N GLY A 4 15.72 -1.10 5.40
CA GLY A 4 14.89 0.11 5.34
C GLY A 4 13.43 -0.22 5.02
N GLY A 5 13.19 -1.16 4.10
CA GLY A 5 11.84 -1.59 3.75
C GLY A 5 11.10 -2.24 4.90
N ILE A 6 11.73 -3.10 5.69
CA ILE A 6 11.10 -3.71 6.86
C ILE A 6 10.65 -2.63 7.86
N ILE A 7 11.51 -1.62 8.09
CA ILE A 7 11.20 -0.48 8.96
C ILE A 7 10.02 0.31 8.38
N GLY A 8 10.04 0.59 7.07
CA GLY A 8 8.97 1.31 6.38
C GLY A 8 7.63 0.59 6.43
N ALA A 9 7.61 -0.72 6.16
CA ALA A 9 6.42 -1.56 6.18
C ALA A 9 5.80 -1.67 7.58
N ALA A 10 6.63 -1.88 8.61
CA ALA A 10 6.14 -1.92 9.99
C ALA A 10 5.58 -0.55 10.41
N GLY A 11 6.28 0.54 10.08
CA GLY A 11 5.85 1.89 10.40
C GLY A 11 4.56 2.31 9.70
N SER A 12 4.46 2.07 8.39
CA SER A 12 3.28 2.45 7.61
C SER A 12 2.05 1.62 7.97
N GLY A 13 2.22 0.32 8.25
CA GLY A 13 1.14 -0.55 8.73
C GLY A 13 0.53 -0.02 10.03
N VAL A 14 1.36 0.20 11.05
CA VAL A 14 0.89 0.73 12.34
C VAL A 14 0.26 2.12 12.20
N PHE A 15 0.84 2.98 11.35
CA PHE A 15 0.32 4.33 11.11
C PHE A 15 -1.07 4.30 10.46
N VAL A 16 -1.24 3.48 9.42
CA VAL A 16 -2.50 3.42 8.68
C VAL A 16 -3.61 2.73 9.48
N ASP A 17 -3.25 1.75 10.31
CA ASP A 17 -4.19 1.11 11.24
C ASP A 17 -4.82 2.10 12.22
N ARG A 18 -4.02 3.07 12.68
CA ARG A 18 -4.48 4.11 13.63
C ARG A 18 -5.22 5.25 12.97
N THR A 19 -4.74 5.71 11.81
CA THR A 19 -5.27 6.91 11.15
C THR A 19 -6.41 6.61 10.19
N LYS A 20 -6.52 5.37 9.69
CA LYS A 20 -7.47 4.95 8.65
C LYS A 20 -7.37 5.78 7.35
N MET A 21 -6.25 6.49 7.16
CA MET A 21 -5.97 7.29 5.96
C MET A 21 -5.20 6.47 4.92
N TYR A 22 -5.82 5.41 4.41
CA TYR A 22 -5.17 4.45 3.52
C TYR A 22 -4.77 5.05 2.16
N GLU A 23 -5.69 5.76 1.50
CA GLU A 23 -5.46 6.36 0.17
C GLU A 23 -4.32 7.38 0.18
N GLU A 24 -4.35 8.34 1.11
CA GLU A 24 -3.34 9.40 1.19
C GLU A 24 -1.95 8.81 1.49
N THR A 25 -1.89 7.88 2.44
CA THR A 25 -0.64 7.19 2.80
C THR A 25 -0.09 6.40 1.61
N MET A 26 -0.95 5.70 0.87
CA MET A 26 -0.58 4.94 -0.32
C MET A 26 -0.03 5.85 -1.43
N LYS A 27 -0.73 6.96 -1.74
CA LYS A 27 -0.33 7.91 -2.78
C LYS A 27 1.01 8.56 -2.45
N VAL A 28 1.19 9.02 -1.22
CA VAL A 28 2.44 9.65 -0.76
C VAL A 28 3.58 8.64 -0.75
N ALA A 29 3.39 7.45 -0.17
CA ALA A 29 4.42 6.42 -0.12
C ALA A 29 4.87 5.98 -1.51
N MET A 30 3.92 5.73 -2.42
CA MET A 30 4.21 5.32 -3.80
C MET A 30 4.88 6.45 -4.59
N GLY A 31 4.45 7.70 -4.41
CA GLY A 31 5.07 8.87 -5.02
C GLY A 31 6.53 9.04 -4.60
N LEU A 32 6.80 8.98 -3.30
CA LEU A 32 8.16 9.06 -2.75
C LEU A 32 9.01 7.85 -3.17
N ALA A 33 8.43 6.66 -3.20
CA ALA A 33 9.12 5.46 -3.69
C ALA A 33 9.60 5.63 -5.13
N VAL A 34 8.76 6.14 -6.03
CA VAL A 34 9.21 6.40 -7.41
C VAL A 34 10.24 7.50 -7.48
N VAL A 35 10.09 8.61 -6.76
CA VAL A 35 11.10 9.69 -6.74
C VAL A 35 12.47 9.14 -6.30
N PHE A 36 12.54 8.45 -5.16
CA PHE A 36 13.81 7.87 -4.69
C PHE A 36 14.31 6.73 -5.56
N GLY A 37 13.41 5.94 -6.16
CA GLY A 37 13.74 4.88 -7.10
C GLY A 37 14.36 5.42 -8.39
N LEU A 38 13.83 6.53 -8.93
CA LEU A 38 14.40 7.21 -10.10
C LEU A 38 15.79 7.77 -9.81
N ILE A 39 15.97 8.42 -8.65
CA ILE A 39 17.28 8.92 -8.22
C ILE A 39 18.26 7.75 -8.05
N PHE A 40 17.85 6.66 -7.41
CA PHE A 40 18.67 5.45 -7.23
C PHE A 40 19.09 4.86 -8.58
N MET A 41 18.17 4.74 -9.53
CA MET A 41 18.45 4.21 -10.88
C MET A 41 19.41 5.12 -11.65
N GLN A 42 19.27 6.44 -11.54
CA GLN A 42 20.18 7.38 -12.19
C GLN A 42 21.58 7.36 -11.55
N LEU A 43 21.66 7.31 -10.22
CA LEU A 43 22.94 7.21 -9.50
C LEU A 43 23.67 5.90 -9.82
N THR A 44 22.93 4.83 -10.12
CA THR A 44 23.52 3.53 -10.54
C THR A 44 24.28 3.65 -11.87
N LEU A 45 23.92 4.61 -12.73
CA LEU A 45 24.61 4.87 -14.02
C LEU A 45 25.90 5.69 -13.85
N HIS A 46 26.12 6.31 -12.69
CA HIS A 46 27.28 7.17 -12.44
C HIS A 46 28.25 6.54 -11.44
N PRO A 47 29.45 6.11 -11.87
CA PRO A 47 30.50 5.74 -10.95
C PRO A 47 30.90 6.99 -10.12
N ASN A 48 31.20 6.80 -8.83
CA ASN A 48 31.65 7.80 -7.83
C ASN A 48 30.64 8.30 -6.78
N PHE A 49 29.35 7.97 -6.85
CA PHE A 49 28.33 8.43 -5.88
C PHE A 49 27.89 7.37 -4.86
N ALA A 50 28.80 6.52 -4.39
CA ALA A 50 28.52 5.39 -3.49
C ALA A 50 27.71 5.75 -2.21
N PRO A 51 28.03 6.81 -1.43
CA PRO A 51 27.26 7.13 -0.22
C PRO A 51 25.83 7.61 -0.52
N PHE A 52 25.66 8.40 -1.60
CA PHE A 52 24.34 8.86 -2.04
C PHE A 52 23.50 7.69 -2.58
N LEU A 53 24.13 6.74 -3.27
CA LEU A 53 23.48 5.51 -3.73
C LEU A 53 22.97 4.68 -2.54
N ALA A 54 23.78 4.54 -1.48
CA ALA A 54 23.37 3.84 -0.26
C ALA A 54 22.17 4.53 0.41
N ALA A 55 22.20 5.86 0.56
CA ALA A 55 21.12 6.62 1.18
C ALA A 55 19.81 6.48 0.39
N THR A 56 19.85 6.69 -0.92
CA THR A 56 18.68 6.57 -1.81
C THR A 56 18.14 5.15 -1.87
N CYS A 57 19.00 4.13 -1.82
CA CYS A 57 18.61 2.71 -1.72
C CYS A 57 17.87 2.38 -0.41
N ILE A 58 18.23 3.01 0.70
CA ILE A 58 17.51 2.85 1.98
C ILE A 58 16.16 3.55 1.91
N LEU A 59 16.12 4.80 1.45
CA LEU A 59 14.89 5.59 1.32
C LEU A 59 13.89 4.93 0.35
N PHE A 60 14.37 4.49 -0.80
CA PHE A 60 13.57 3.71 -1.75
C PHE A 60 13.01 2.45 -1.10
N GLY A 61 13.83 1.74 -0.31
CA GLY A 61 13.38 0.59 0.47
C GLY A 61 12.24 0.94 1.43
N ILE A 62 12.42 1.98 2.25
CA ILE A 62 11.43 2.44 3.24
C ILE A 62 10.09 2.71 2.57
N PHE A 63 10.04 3.62 1.58
CA PHE A 63 8.78 4.02 0.95
C PHE A 63 8.21 2.95 0.02
N GLY A 64 9.08 2.21 -0.68
CA GLY A 64 8.69 1.14 -1.58
C GLY A 64 8.00 -0.01 -0.85
N LEU A 65 8.62 -0.56 0.21
CA LEU A 65 8.01 -1.65 0.96
C LEU A 65 6.88 -1.17 1.88
N ALA A 66 6.88 0.09 2.33
CA ALA A 66 5.76 0.68 3.07
C ALA A 66 4.44 0.64 2.30
N THR A 67 4.50 0.70 0.97
CA THR A 67 3.35 0.67 0.08
C THR A 67 2.67 -0.71 0.08
N TYR A 68 3.41 -1.78 0.35
CA TYR A 68 2.89 -3.16 0.32
C TYR A 68 1.81 -3.43 1.38
N PRO A 69 2.05 -3.29 2.70
CA PRO A 69 1.02 -3.54 3.70
C PRO A 69 -0.16 -2.56 3.58
N VAL A 70 0.10 -1.28 3.28
CA VAL A 70 -0.95 -0.27 3.08
C VAL A 70 -1.86 -0.65 1.91
N GLY A 71 -1.27 -1.14 0.80
CA GLY A 71 -2.02 -1.59 -0.37
C GLY A 71 -2.87 -2.83 -0.12
N LEU A 72 -2.38 -3.79 0.69
CA LEU A 72 -3.15 -4.98 1.07
C LEU A 72 -4.37 -4.63 1.92
N GLU A 73 -4.18 -3.81 2.95
CA GLU A 73 -5.27 -3.30 3.80
C GLU A 73 -6.29 -2.53 2.96
N LEU A 74 -5.82 -1.61 2.11
CA LEU A 74 -6.70 -0.83 1.22
C LEU A 74 -7.49 -1.73 0.27
N SER A 75 -6.86 -2.80 -0.24
CA SER A 75 -7.55 -3.75 -1.10
C SER A 75 -8.63 -4.51 -0.35
N ALA A 76 -8.35 -4.98 0.87
CA ALA A 76 -9.33 -5.64 1.71
C ALA A 76 -10.54 -4.73 2.00
N GLU A 77 -10.29 -3.45 2.25
CA GLU A 77 -11.33 -2.43 2.46
C GLU A 77 -12.21 -2.21 1.21
N CYS A 78 -11.60 -2.18 0.02
CA CYS A 78 -12.31 -1.96 -1.24
C CYS A 78 -13.06 -3.19 -1.75
N THR A 79 -12.58 -4.40 -1.42
CA THR A 79 -13.08 -5.67 -1.96
C THR A 79 -14.14 -6.34 -1.09
N PHE A 80 -14.57 -5.73 0.02
CA PHE A 80 -15.61 -6.27 0.89
C PHE A 80 -16.90 -6.62 0.12
N PRO A 81 -17.55 -7.79 0.39
CA PRO A 81 -17.28 -8.77 1.47
C PRO A 81 -16.40 -9.96 1.06
N VAL A 82 -15.48 -9.79 0.08
CA VAL A 82 -14.57 -10.86 -0.35
C VAL A 82 -13.54 -11.20 0.75
N SER A 83 -13.10 -12.45 0.80
CA SER A 83 -12.01 -12.87 1.69
C SER A 83 -10.71 -12.11 1.38
N GLU A 84 -10.07 -11.62 2.43
CA GLU A 84 -8.78 -10.93 2.39
C GLU A 84 -7.69 -11.77 1.70
N ALA A 85 -7.69 -13.09 1.92
CA ALA A 85 -6.74 -14.01 1.30
C ALA A 85 -6.90 -14.05 -0.23
N THR A 86 -8.13 -14.00 -0.73
CA THR A 86 -8.40 -13.97 -2.17
C THR A 86 -7.94 -12.65 -2.79
N SER A 87 -8.24 -11.53 -2.14
CA SER A 87 -7.86 -10.18 -2.58
C SER A 87 -6.33 -10.04 -2.67
N THR A 88 -5.63 -10.41 -1.60
CA THR A 88 -4.16 -10.42 -1.54
C THR A 88 -3.57 -11.37 -2.57
N GLY A 89 -4.15 -12.55 -2.75
CA GLY A 89 -3.72 -13.52 -3.76
C GLY A 89 -3.78 -12.94 -5.18
N LEU A 90 -4.86 -12.26 -5.55
CA LEU A 90 -5.00 -11.61 -6.86
C LEU A 90 -3.98 -10.48 -7.06
N ILE A 91 -3.70 -9.68 -6.03
CA ILE A 91 -2.66 -8.64 -6.09
C ILE A 91 -1.29 -9.24 -6.38
N VAL A 92 -0.90 -10.28 -5.63
CA VAL A 92 0.40 -10.93 -5.79
C VAL A 92 0.51 -11.56 -7.17
N LEU A 93 -0.53 -12.29 -7.63
CA LEU A 93 -0.55 -12.89 -8.96
C LEU A 93 -0.39 -11.83 -10.06
N SER A 94 -1.12 -10.71 -9.97
CA SER A 94 -0.97 -9.58 -10.90
C SER A 94 0.45 -9.03 -10.88
N GLY A 95 1.05 -8.85 -9.70
CA GLY A 95 2.43 -8.39 -9.55
C GLY A 95 3.44 -9.32 -10.21
N GLN A 96 3.26 -10.64 -10.10
CA GLN A 96 4.12 -11.62 -10.76
C GLN A 96 4.02 -11.56 -12.28
N VAL A 97 2.80 -11.42 -12.83
CA VAL A 97 2.59 -11.25 -14.28
C VAL A 97 3.27 -9.97 -14.78
N GLN A 98 3.11 -8.86 -14.06
CA GLN A 98 3.77 -7.60 -14.39
C GLN A 98 5.30 -7.71 -14.30
N SER A 99 5.83 -8.41 -13.30
CA SER A 99 7.27 -8.66 -13.14
C SER A 99 7.86 -9.38 -14.35
N VAL A 100 7.20 -10.43 -14.86
CA VAL A 100 7.62 -11.13 -16.08
C VAL A 100 7.62 -10.19 -17.29
N LEU A 101 6.57 -9.38 -17.44
CA LEU A 101 6.47 -8.40 -18.52
C LEU A 101 7.62 -7.38 -18.46
N TYR A 102 7.93 -6.84 -17.28
CA TYR A 102 9.04 -5.90 -17.11
C TYR A 102 10.39 -6.51 -17.47
N VAL A 103 10.65 -7.75 -17.08
CA VAL A 103 11.91 -8.44 -17.45
C VAL A 103 12.04 -8.59 -18.96
N LEU A 104 10.95 -8.90 -19.67
CA LEU A 104 10.96 -9.01 -21.13
C LEU A 104 11.22 -7.65 -21.79
N ILE A 105 10.58 -6.59 -21.29
CA ILE A 105 10.82 -5.22 -21.76
C ILE A 105 12.29 -4.85 -21.55
N MET A 106 12.84 -5.05 -20.36
CA MET A 106 14.25 -4.73 -20.10
C MET A 106 15.18 -5.48 -21.06
N LYS A 107 14.98 -6.79 -21.26
CA LYS A 107 15.79 -7.59 -22.19
C LYS A 107 15.76 -7.06 -23.62
N GLN A 108 14.62 -6.53 -24.07
CA GLN A 108 14.45 -5.97 -25.42
C GLN A 108 15.22 -4.65 -25.60
N PHE A 109 15.35 -3.85 -24.53
CA PHE A 109 16.02 -2.55 -24.56
C PHE A 109 17.49 -2.58 -24.10
N SER A 110 17.96 -3.67 -23.49
CA SER A 110 19.37 -3.85 -23.17
C SER A 110 20.21 -4.04 -24.44
N ARG A 111 21.27 -3.25 -24.59
CA ARG A 111 22.20 -3.29 -25.74
C ARG A 111 23.56 -3.86 -25.32
N PRO A 112 24.38 -4.39 -26.26
CA PRO A 112 25.77 -4.70 -25.92
C PRO A 112 26.51 -3.43 -25.50
N LEU A 113 27.39 -3.56 -24.49
CA LEU A 113 28.17 -2.45 -23.96
C LEU A 113 29.14 -1.91 -25.03
N GLN A 114 29.26 -0.59 -25.11
CA GLN A 114 30.13 0.07 -26.08
C GLN A 114 31.63 -0.20 -25.75
N PRO A 115 32.51 -0.40 -26.76
CA PRO A 115 33.92 -0.76 -26.53
C PRO A 115 34.69 0.22 -25.63
N ASP A 116 34.33 1.50 -25.69
CA ASP A 116 34.88 2.63 -24.96
C ASP A 116 34.47 2.70 -23.48
N ARG A 117 33.57 1.82 -23.02
CA ARG A 117 33.13 1.69 -21.62
C ARG A 117 33.49 0.33 -21.01
N MET A 118 34.24 -0.49 -21.74
CA MET A 118 34.57 -1.86 -21.36
C MET A 118 35.51 -1.92 -20.14
N ASP A 119 36.24 -0.84 -19.86
CA ASP A 119 37.13 -0.66 -18.71
C ASP A 119 36.39 -0.62 -17.36
N ILE A 120 35.09 -0.29 -17.37
CA ILE A 120 34.23 -0.24 -16.17
C ILE A 120 33.64 -1.63 -15.84
N GLN A 121 33.80 -2.61 -16.74
CA GLN A 121 33.22 -3.92 -16.57
C GLN A 121 33.92 -4.71 -15.45
N VAL A 122 33.12 -5.22 -14.50
CA VAL A 122 33.55 -6.10 -13.40
C VAL A 122 33.31 -7.59 -13.68
N CYS A 123 32.59 -7.94 -14.75
CA CYS A 123 32.39 -9.34 -15.12
C CYS A 123 33.68 -9.92 -15.71
N SER A 124 34.21 -10.98 -15.10
CA SER A 124 35.35 -11.75 -15.63
C SER A 124 34.89 -12.62 -16.79
N LEU A 125 35.01 -12.10 -18.02
CA LEU A 125 34.74 -12.88 -19.23
C LEU A 125 36.06 -13.46 -19.73
N ASP A 126 36.08 -14.77 -19.96
CA ASP A 126 37.18 -15.42 -20.67
C ASP A 126 37.01 -15.21 -22.18
N ALA A 127 38.11 -15.26 -22.96
CA ALA A 127 38.10 -14.98 -24.40
C ALA A 127 37.23 -15.96 -25.22
N THR A 128 36.83 -17.08 -24.62
CA THR A 128 35.95 -18.12 -25.16
C THR A 128 34.47 -17.94 -24.79
N ASP A 129 34.15 -17.02 -23.88
CA ASP A 129 32.81 -16.93 -23.30
C ASP A 129 31.89 -16.02 -24.14
N THR A 130 31.36 -16.57 -25.25
CA THR A 130 30.45 -15.85 -26.16
C THR A 130 29.03 -15.67 -25.62
N LEU A 131 28.69 -16.33 -24.50
CA LEU A 131 27.34 -16.36 -23.95
C LEU A 131 27.02 -15.14 -23.08
N ASN A 132 28.01 -14.66 -22.32
CA ASN A 132 27.83 -13.61 -21.33
C ASN A 132 28.39 -12.30 -21.86
N GLN A 133 27.64 -11.57 -22.69
CA GLN A 133 28.07 -10.25 -23.13
C GLN A 133 27.69 -9.17 -22.10
N PRO A 134 28.60 -8.22 -21.81
CA PRO A 134 28.30 -7.09 -20.96
C PRO A 134 27.21 -6.25 -21.64
N LYS A 135 26.18 -5.88 -20.89
CA LYS A 135 25.05 -5.12 -21.42
C LYS A 135 25.02 -3.71 -20.85
N ASP A 136 24.77 -2.76 -21.74
CA ASP A 136 24.35 -1.42 -21.39
C ASP A 136 22.83 -1.41 -21.17
N ASN A 137 22.45 -1.04 -19.95
CA ASN A 137 21.06 -0.94 -19.52
C ASN A 137 20.54 0.51 -19.49
N THR A 138 21.31 1.50 -19.96
CA THR A 138 20.90 2.92 -19.93
C THR A 138 19.55 3.15 -20.60
N GLN A 139 19.33 2.57 -21.78
CA GLN A 139 18.03 2.67 -22.47
C GLN A 139 16.90 1.98 -21.71
N ALA A 140 17.16 0.79 -21.17
CA ALA A 140 16.18 0.04 -20.38
C ALA A 140 15.79 0.81 -19.10
N VAL A 141 16.77 1.43 -18.42
CA VAL A 141 16.56 2.26 -17.24
C VAL A 141 15.69 3.47 -17.59
N MET A 142 15.98 4.20 -18.68
CA MET A 142 15.16 5.35 -19.10
C MET A 142 13.71 4.96 -19.40
N VAL A 143 13.49 3.85 -20.10
CA VAL A 143 12.14 3.35 -20.41
C VAL A 143 11.40 2.94 -19.14
N PHE A 144 12.06 2.23 -18.23
CA PHE A 144 11.48 1.82 -16.95
C PHE A 144 11.13 3.03 -16.08
N SER A 145 12.02 4.02 -16.03
CA SER A 145 11.80 5.29 -15.33
C SER A 145 10.59 6.05 -15.85
N LEU A 146 10.44 6.15 -17.17
CA LEU A 146 9.28 6.79 -17.79
C LEU A 146 7.98 6.05 -17.46
N LEU A 147 7.99 4.71 -17.56
CA LEU A 147 6.83 3.88 -17.27
C LEU A 147 6.43 3.95 -15.79
N ALA A 148 7.39 3.90 -14.87
CA ALA A 148 7.15 4.04 -13.44
C ALA A 148 6.54 5.40 -13.08
N ALA A 149 7.07 6.48 -13.66
CA ALA A 149 6.54 7.84 -13.46
C ALA A 149 5.11 7.97 -13.98
N LEU A 150 4.83 7.42 -15.17
CA LEU A 150 3.48 7.43 -15.76
C LEU A 150 2.50 6.63 -14.91
N LEU A 151 2.88 5.43 -14.44
CA LEU A 151 2.01 4.60 -13.61
C LEU A 151 1.67 5.28 -12.28
N VAL A 152 2.63 5.95 -11.64
CA VAL A 152 2.35 6.71 -10.42
C VAL A 152 1.49 7.92 -10.69
N LEU A 153 1.71 8.64 -11.79
CA LEU A 153 0.86 9.77 -12.16
C LEU A 153 -0.59 9.31 -12.38
N VAL A 154 -0.77 8.21 -13.13
CA VAL A 154 -2.07 7.58 -13.36
C VAL A 154 -2.70 7.14 -12.04
N LEU A 155 -1.94 6.52 -11.14
CA LEU A 155 -2.43 6.14 -9.83
C LEU A 155 -2.86 7.37 -9.03
N VAL A 156 -2.03 8.39 -8.90
CA VAL A 156 -2.35 9.58 -8.09
C VAL A 156 -3.62 10.30 -8.61
N ILE A 157 -3.81 10.38 -9.93
CA ILE A 157 -4.93 11.09 -10.55
C ILE A 157 -6.21 10.24 -10.60
N LEU A 158 -6.13 9.00 -11.08
CA LEU A 158 -7.31 8.16 -11.37
C LEU A 158 -7.74 7.31 -10.18
N PHE A 159 -6.84 7.02 -9.24
CA PHE A 159 -7.15 6.13 -8.13
C PHE A 159 -7.95 6.87 -7.05
N LYS A 160 -9.25 6.58 -7.02
CA LYS A 160 -10.19 7.03 -5.99
C LYS A 160 -10.89 5.79 -5.41
N PRO A 161 -10.27 5.11 -4.44
CA PRO A 161 -10.84 3.91 -3.84
C PRO A 161 -12.11 4.24 -3.05
N VAL A 162 -13.08 3.32 -3.08
CA VAL A 162 -14.29 3.39 -2.25
C VAL A 162 -14.17 2.37 -1.12
N TYR A 163 -14.25 2.86 0.13
CA TYR A 163 -14.06 2.05 1.33
C TYR A 163 -15.32 1.27 1.71
N ARG A 164 -15.59 0.17 0.99
CA ARG A 164 -16.83 -0.62 1.14
C ARG A 164 -17.02 -1.20 2.55
N ARG A 165 -15.96 -1.68 3.19
CA ARG A 165 -16.07 -2.23 4.56
C ARG A 165 -16.40 -1.15 5.59
N ILE A 166 -15.70 -0.01 5.57
CA ILE A 166 -16.01 1.12 6.47
C ILE A 166 -17.46 1.61 6.27
N GLU A 167 -17.94 1.67 5.03
CA GLU A 167 -19.33 2.05 4.75
C GLU A 167 -20.33 1.03 5.32
N ALA A 168 -20.08 -0.28 5.12
CA ALA A 168 -20.91 -1.35 5.67
C ALA A 168 -20.94 -1.34 7.21
N GLU A 169 -19.79 -1.11 7.86
CA GLU A 169 -19.72 -1.02 9.33
C GLU A 169 -20.49 0.20 9.88
N LYS A 170 -20.45 1.35 9.17
CA LYS A 170 -21.23 2.54 9.52
C LYS A 170 -22.73 2.29 9.41
N GLU A 171 -23.17 1.66 8.33
CA GLU A 171 -24.58 1.33 8.11
C GLU A 171 -25.12 0.39 9.20
N ASN A 172 -24.35 -0.66 9.53
CA ASN A 172 -24.75 -1.62 10.53
C ASN A 172 -24.82 -1.00 11.94
N ARG A 173 -23.89 -0.11 12.27
CA ARG A 173 -23.90 0.63 13.54
C ARG A 173 -25.12 1.55 13.65
N ALA A 174 -25.45 2.28 12.57
CA ALA A 174 -26.63 3.13 12.51
C ALA A 174 -27.95 2.33 12.64
N ARG A 175 -28.02 1.11 12.09
CA ARG A 175 -29.18 0.22 12.27
C ARG A 175 -29.35 -0.20 13.73
N ILE A 176 -28.28 -0.61 14.39
CA ILE A 176 -28.30 -1.02 15.81
C ILE A 176 -28.74 0.15 16.71
N ASP A 177 -28.25 1.36 16.45
CA ASP A 177 -28.62 2.52 17.24
C ASP A 177 -30.11 2.87 17.06
N LYS A 178 -30.64 2.82 15.83
CA LYS A 178 -32.08 2.96 15.57
C LYS A 178 -32.93 1.89 16.27
N GLU A 179 -32.47 0.64 16.30
CA GLU A 179 -33.16 -0.45 17.03
C GLU A 179 -33.13 -0.26 18.54
N LYS A 180 -32.06 0.34 19.10
CA LYS A 180 -31.99 0.69 20.52
C LYS A 180 -32.95 1.84 20.86
N GLU A 181 -33.00 2.87 20.02
CA GLU A 181 -33.92 4.00 20.18
C GLU A 181 -35.39 3.55 20.09
N ALA A 182 -35.73 2.68 19.13
CA ALA A 182 -37.06 2.13 19.00
C ALA A 182 -37.49 1.34 20.25
N ARG A 183 -36.62 0.45 20.76
CA ARG A 183 -36.87 -0.30 21.99
C ARG A 183 -37.00 0.61 23.22
N ALA A 184 -36.18 1.64 23.34
CA ALA A 184 -36.28 2.60 24.43
C ALA A 184 -37.60 3.40 24.38
N SER A 185 -38.08 3.73 23.18
CA SER A 185 -39.38 4.39 22.98
C SER A 185 -40.53 3.47 23.35
N GLU A 186 -40.52 2.21 22.94
CA GLU A 186 -41.54 1.21 23.33
C GLU A 186 -41.57 0.96 24.85
N GLN A 187 -40.39 0.88 25.48
CA GLN A 187 -40.29 0.71 26.93
C GLN A 187 -40.83 1.93 27.71
N LYS A 188 -40.64 3.14 27.16
CA LYS A 188 -41.20 4.37 27.74
C LYS A 188 -42.72 4.45 27.61
N ILE A 189 -43.30 3.87 26.56
CA ILE A 189 -44.77 3.79 26.36
C ILE A 189 -45.39 2.73 27.29
N THR A 190 -44.65 1.66 27.62
CA THR A 190 -45.18 0.52 28.40
C THR A 190 -45.03 0.62 29.90
N LEU A 191 -44.21 1.53 30.45
CA LEU A 191 -44.18 1.81 31.89
C LEU A 191 -45.45 2.57 32.31
N PRO A 192 -46.36 1.98 33.12
CA PRO A 192 -47.41 2.75 33.75
C PRO A 192 -46.74 3.80 34.64
N ARG A 193 -47.17 5.06 34.52
CA ARG A 193 -46.78 6.11 35.46
C ARG A 193 -47.37 5.71 36.82
N GLU A 194 -46.61 5.00 37.64
CA GLU A 194 -47.03 4.53 38.96
C GLU A 194 -47.19 5.73 39.90
N ASN A 195 -48.31 6.44 39.72
CA ASN A 195 -48.89 7.34 40.70
C ASN A 195 -49.68 6.49 41.68
N ALA A 196 -49.03 5.94 42.70
CA ALA A 196 -49.72 5.45 43.89
C ALA A 196 -48.78 5.48 45.10
N ILE A 197 -48.40 6.68 45.52
CA ILE A 197 -48.10 6.88 46.94
C ILE A 197 -49.46 6.80 47.63
N GLN A 198 -49.87 5.60 48.03
CA GLN A 198 -51.00 5.41 48.92
C GLN A 198 -50.44 5.39 50.35
N PRO A 199 -50.61 6.47 51.14
CA PRO A 199 -50.16 6.46 52.52
C PRO A 199 -50.99 5.44 53.30
N LEU A 200 -50.30 4.51 53.94
CA LEU A 200 -50.85 3.55 54.89
C LEU A 200 -51.38 4.35 56.09
N ASN A 201 -52.68 4.64 56.13
CA ASN A 201 -53.30 5.29 57.28
C ASN A 201 -53.74 4.24 58.31
N GLU A 202 -53.50 4.59 59.56
CA GLU A 202 -53.43 3.78 60.78
C GLU A 202 -54.69 2.97 61.19
N PRO A 203 -54.53 1.99 62.12
CA PRO A 203 -55.61 1.14 62.62
C PRO A 203 -56.38 1.82 63.76
N GLN A 204 -57.72 1.86 63.72
CA GLN A 204 -58.55 2.08 64.93
C GLN A 204 -60.05 1.75 64.76
N GLN A 205 -60.53 0.84 65.63
CA GLN A 205 -61.81 0.80 66.37
C GLN A 205 -63.13 0.84 65.55
N VAL A 206 -64.14 -0.03 65.71
CA VAL A 206 -64.81 -0.65 66.89
C VAL A 206 -65.41 -1.99 66.47
#